data_AF-A0A430PWZ1-F1
#
_entry.id   AF-A0A430PWZ1-F1
#
_cell.length_a   1.000
_cell.length_b   1.000
_cell.length_c   1.000
_cell.angle_alpha   90.00
_cell.angle_beta   90.00
_cell.angle_gamma   90.00
#
_symmetry.space_group_name_H-M   'P 1'
#
loop_
_entity.id
_entity.type
_entity.pdbx_description
1 polymer ?
#
loop_
_entity_poly.entity_id
_entity_poly.type
_entity_poly.pdbx_seq_one_letter_code
_entity_poly.pdbx_strand_id
1 'polypeptide(L)'
;MDNTEWVEKFQQRIRHQRNFQCYIHATHEDEALLYKFYTFTSVFHAIFWPILLFLISSICLYIIYLFDKCHVWTGDQDVIV
;
A
#
# COMPACT_ATOMS: atom_id res chain seq x y z
N MET A 1 15.84 -22.65 22.68
CA MET A 1 16.67 -21.55 22.17
C MET A 1 16.38 -20.36 23.05
N ASP A 2 17.39 -19.86 23.74
CA ASP A 2 17.23 -18.83 24.75
C ASP A 2 17.39 -17.44 24.10
N ASN A 3 16.42 -16.55 24.31
CA ASN A 3 16.38 -15.22 23.70
C ASN A 3 17.18 -14.17 24.51
N THR A 4 17.75 -14.57 25.65
CA THR A 4 18.46 -13.70 26.59
C THR A 4 19.59 -12.92 25.93
N GLU A 5 20.39 -13.55 25.07
CA GLU A 5 21.49 -12.87 24.36
C GLU A 5 21.02 -11.74 23.43
N TRP A 6 19.85 -11.88 22.81
CA TRP A 6 19.29 -10.86 21.91
C TRP A 6 18.76 -9.66 22.69
N VAL A 7 18.14 -9.92 23.84
CA VAL A 7 17.64 -8.87 24.74
C VAL A 7 18.80 -8.05 25.30
N GLU A 8 19.87 -8.71 25.75
CA GLU A 8 21.06 -8.02 26.28
C GLU A 8 21.73 -7.12 25.23
N LYS A 9 21.91 -7.64 24.00
CA LYS A 9 22.46 -6.85 22.90
C LYS A 9 21.57 -5.66 22.53
N PHE A 10 20.25 -5.81 22.60
CA PHE A 10 19.31 -4.71 22.34
C PHE A 10 19.38 -3.64 23.44
N GLN A 11 19.38 -4.04 24.70
CA GLN A 11 19.53 -3.13 25.84
C GLN A 11 20.84 -2.35 25.78
N GLN A 12 21.95 -3.01 25.45
CA GLN A 12 23.25 -2.35 25.31
C GLN A 12 23.22 -1.27 24.21
N ARG A 13 22.56 -1.56 23.08
CA ARG A 13 22.38 -0.61 21.96
C ARG A 13 21.58 0.62 22.39
N ILE A 14 20.43 0.41 23.05
CA ILE A 14 19.57 1.51 23.50
C ILE A 14 20.29 2.40 24.51
N ARG A 15 21.02 1.80 25.47
CA ARG A 15 21.76 2.58 26.47
C ARG A 15 22.85 3.48 25.88
N HIS A 16 23.42 3.09 24.73
CA HIS A 16 24.48 3.86 24.07
C HIS A 16 23.95 4.98 23.16
N GLN A 17 22.78 4.82 22.56
CA GLN A 17 22.14 5.88 21.77
C GLN A 17 21.37 6.83 22.69
N ARG A 18 21.86 8.08 22.81
CA ARG A 18 21.18 9.13 23.61
C ARG A 18 19.96 9.75 22.93
N ASN A 19 19.95 9.77 21.60
CA ASN A 19 18.90 10.43 20.82
C ASN A 19 18.33 9.47 19.78
N PHE A 20 17.00 9.37 19.74
CA PHE A 20 16.26 8.62 18.74
C PHE A 20 15.29 9.56 18.04
N GLN A 21 15.10 9.34 16.74
CA GLN A 21 13.99 9.93 16.01
C GLN A 21 12.78 9.03 16.29
N CYS A 22 11.80 9.57 17.03
CA CYS A 22 10.63 8.82 17.47
C CYS A 22 9.37 9.40 16.83
N TYR A 23 8.37 8.54 16.65
CA TYR A 23 7.03 8.92 16.21
C TYR A 23 6.07 8.75 17.38
N ILE A 24 5.40 9.85 17.76
CA ILE A 24 4.37 9.87 18.80
C ILE A 24 2.99 10.04 18.15
N HIS A 25 1.97 9.46 18.78
CA HIS A 25 0.59 9.60 18.33
C HIS A 25 -0.23 10.30 19.42
N ALA A 26 -1.07 11.27 19.04
CA ALA A 26 -1.78 12.14 19.98
C ALA A 26 -2.76 11.40 20.93
N THR A 27 -3.15 10.17 20.60
CA THR A 27 -4.02 9.36 21.46
C THR A 27 -3.27 8.35 22.34
N HIS A 28 -1.96 8.21 22.16
CA HIS A 28 -1.10 7.29 22.91
C HIS A 28 0.12 8.09 23.40
N GLU A 29 -0.09 8.96 24.38
CA GLU A 29 0.92 9.91 24.87
C GLU A 29 2.09 9.22 25.60
N ASP A 30 1.85 8.02 26.14
CA ASP A 30 2.83 7.23 26.89
C ASP A 30 3.68 6.29 26.01
N GLU A 31 3.42 6.27 24.70
CA GLU A 31 4.07 5.35 23.77
C GLU A 31 4.73 6.08 22.59
N ALA A 32 5.95 5.63 22.24
CA ALA A 32 6.70 6.17 21.13
C ALA A 32 7.23 5.04 20.24
N LEU A 33 7.04 5.18 18.93
CA LEU A 33 7.54 4.23 17.94
C LEU A 33 8.90 4.66 17.43
N LEU A 34 9.87 3.75 17.45
CA LEU A 34 11.20 3.98 16.89
C LEU A 34 11.20 3.94 15.35
N TYR A 35 10.29 3.16 14.76
CA TYR A 35 10.15 3.03 13.32
C TYR A 35 8.67 3.14 12.93
N LYS A 36 8.41 3.91 11.86
CA LYS A 36 7.06 4.02 11.31
C LYS A 36 6.75 2.80 10.45
N PHE A 37 5.67 2.08 10.78
CA PHE A 37 5.25 0.90 10.02
C PHE A 37 4.87 1.21 8.57
N TYR A 38 4.22 2.35 8.34
CA TYR A 38 3.80 2.79 7.01
C TYR A 38 4.64 3.98 6.55
N THR A 39 5.52 3.71 5.59
CA THR A 39 6.29 4.74 4.89
C THR A 39 5.42 5.41 3.82
N PHE A 40 5.76 6.64 3.44
CA PHE A 40 5.10 7.35 2.34
C PHE A 40 5.02 6.51 1.06
N THR A 41 6.08 5.76 0.76
CA THR A 41 6.13 4.81 -0.36
C THR A 41 5.03 3.74 -0.30
N SER A 42 4.71 3.23 0.88
CA SER A 42 3.63 2.24 1.05
C SER A 42 2.26 2.84 0.74
N VAL A 43 2.02 4.08 1.17
CA VAL A 43 0.79 4.82 0.86
C VAL A 43 0.72 5.13 -0.64
N PHE A 44 1.84 5.52 -1.25
CA PHE A 44 1.93 5.76 -2.68
C PHE A 44 1.57 4.50 -3.47
N HIS A 45 2.16 3.35 -3.17
CA HIS A 45 1.84 2.10 -3.87
C HIS A 45 0.39 1.66 -3.67
N ALA A 46 -0.17 1.86 -2.46
CA ALA A 46 -1.57 1.51 -2.19
C ALA A 46 -2.56 2.28 -3.09
N ILE A 47 -2.21 3.49 -3.53
CA ILE A 47 -3.06 4.34 -4.38
C ILE A 47 -2.69 4.24 -5.86
N PHE A 48 -1.38 4.18 -6.16
CA PHE A 48 -0.86 4.20 -7.52
C PHE A 48 -1.31 3.00 -8.35
N TRP A 49 -1.22 1.79 -7.80
CA TRP A 49 -1.55 0.56 -8.54
C TRP A 49 -3.03 0.46 -8.93
N PRO A 50 -4.00 0.71 -8.02
CA PRO A 50 -5.41 0.74 -8.40
C PRO A 50 -5.74 1.76 -9.50
N ILE A 51 -5.19 2.98 -9.40
CA ILE A 51 -5.42 4.03 -10.41
C ILE A 51 -4.82 3.61 -11.75
N LEU A 52 -3.59 3.09 -11.74
CA LEU A 52 -2.92 2.64 -12.96
C LEU A 52 -3.72 1.53 -13.66
N LEU A 53 -4.20 0.55 -12.91
CA LEU A 53 -5.03 -0.54 -13.45
C LEU A 53 -6.34 -0.01 -14.03
N PHE A 54 -7.01 0.91 -13.34
CA PHE A 54 -8.23 1.54 -13.83
C PHE A 54 -8.00 2.30 -15.14
N LEU A 55 -6.92 3.07 -15.22
CA LEU A 55 -6.55 3.82 -16.43
C LEU A 55 -6.25 2.88 -17.60
N ILE A 56 -5.45 1.84 -17.38
CA ILE A 56 -5.11 0.85 -18.42
C ILE A 56 -6.39 0.16 -18.92
N SER A 57 -7.25 -0.29 -18.01
CA SER A 57 -8.53 -0.93 -18.37
C SER A 57 -9.42 0.00 -19.19
N SER A 58 -9.53 1.27 -18.77
CA SER A 58 -10.30 2.29 -19.48
C SER A 58 -9.75 2.55 -20.89
N ILE A 59 -8.41 2.62 -21.03
CA ILE A 59 -7.75 2.78 -22.33
C ILE A 59 -8.03 1.58 -23.23
N CYS A 60 -7.94 0.35 -22.71
CA CYS A 60 -8.27 -0.85 -23.47
C CYS A 60 -9.72 -0.83 -23.98
N LEU A 61 -10.68 -0.50 -23.12
CA LEU A 61 -12.09 -0.36 -23.51
C LEU A 61 -12.29 0.73 -24.55
N TYR A 62 -11.62 1.87 -24.40
CA TYR A 62 -11.70 2.97 -25.36
C TYR A 62 -11.12 2.59 -26.73
N ILE A 63 -10.00 1.87 -26.76
CA ILE A 63 -9.41 1.35 -28.00
C ILE A 63 -10.39 0.38 -28.67
N ILE A 64 -10.93 -0.58 -27.92
CA ILE A 64 -11.93 -1.54 -28.45
C ILE A 64 -13.14 -0.79 -29.01
N TYR A 65 -13.64 0.23 -28.30
CA TYR A 65 -14.74 1.07 -28.77
C TYR A 65 -14.45 1.74 -30.11
N LEU A 66 -13.25 2.30 -30.29
CA LEU A 66 -12.88 2.97 -31.54
C LEU A 66 -12.77 2.01 -32.73
N PHE A 67 -12.20 0.81 -32.53
CA PHE A 67 -11.96 -0.14 -33.61
C PHE A 67 -13.17 -1.01 -33.94
N ASP A 68 -13.89 -1.47 -32.92
CA ASP A 68 -14.99 -2.43 -33.06
C ASP A 68 -16.38 -1.77 -33.04
N LYS A 69 -16.48 -0.46 -32.73
CA LYS A 69 -17.75 0.30 -32.62
C LYS A 69 -18.84 -0.45 -31.82
N CYS A 70 -18.44 -1.22 -30.82
CA CYS A 70 -19.29 -2.09 -30.00
C CYS A 70 -19.93 -3.30 -30.72
N HIS A 71 -19.49 -3.71 -31.92
CA HIS A 71 -20.10 -4.85 -32.63
C HIS A 71 -20.03 -6.17 -31.83
N VAL A 72 -18.98 -6.39 -31.02
CA VAL A 72 -18.92 -7.49 -30.03
C VAL A 72 -20.03 -7.42 -28.97
N TRP A 73 -20.45 -6.21 -28.59
CA TRP A 73 -21.41 -5.98 -27.49
C TRP A 73 -22.86 -5.91 -27.99
N THR A 74 -23.06 -5.65 -29.28
CA THR A 74 -24.40 -5.67 -29.91
C THR A 74 -24.97 -7.08 -30.02
N GLY A 75 -24.14 -8.11 -30.10
CA GLY A 75 -24.58 -9.52 -30.15
C GLY A 75 -25.11 -10.09 -28.84
N ASP A 76 -24.79 -9.45 -27.70
CA ASP A 76 -25.26 -9.87 -26.37
C ASP A 76 -26.64 -9.27 -26.01
N GLN A 77 -27.22 -8.43 -26.88
CA GLN A 77 -28.50 -7.76 -26.63
C GLN A 77 -29.74 -8.56 -27.05
N ASP A 78 -29.58 -9.74 -27.67
CA ASP A 78 -30.67 -10.51 -28.29
C ASP A 78 -31.29 -11.64 -27.44
N VAL A 79 -31.03 -11.71 -26.13
CA VAL A 79 -31.74 -12.69 -25.26
C VAL A 79 -32.21 -12.07 -23.95
N ILE A 80 -33.28 -11.27 -24.05
CA ILE A 80 -34.26 -11.14 -22.96
C ILE A 80 -35.61 -11.54 -23.54
N VAL A 81 -35.94 -12.83 -23.39
CA VAL A 81 -37.29 -13.39 -23.58
C VAL A 81 -37.87 -13.68 -22.20
#